data_AF-A0A2D6RC49-F1
#
_entry.id   AF-A0A2D6RC49-F1
#
_cell.length_a   1.000
_cell.length_b   1.000
_cell.length_c   1.000
_cell.angle_alpha   90.00
_cell.angle_beta   90.00
_cell.angle_gamma   90.00
#
_symmetry.space_group_name_H-M   'P 1'
#
loop_
_entity.id
_entity.type
_entity.pdbx_description
1 polymer ?
#
loop_
_entity_poly.entity_id
_entity_poly.type
_entity_poly.pdbx_seq_one_letter_code
_entity_poly.pdbx_strand_id
1 'polypeptide(L)'
;MNNARLTISWLVFAILILLSAKLFIDSEGGSIYSWAILLVIPIPLFLIISIYSNDFKSKDDNEIGLVSENEDFKEIEKKAEDPLEIGFDIPIL
;
A
#
# COMPACT_ATOMS: atom_id res chain seq x y z
N MET A 1 16.97 -16.70 -1.81
CA MET A 1 16.43 -16.72 -0.44
C MET A 1 15.06 -16.04 -0.31
N ASN A 2 14.73 -15.12 -1.24
CA ASN A 2 13.47 -14.37 -1.26
C ASN A 2 12.23 -15.26 -1.49
N ASN A 3 12.34 -16.26 -2.38
CA ASN A 3 11.26 -17.21 -2.66
C ASN A 3 10.74 -17.94 -1.42
N ALA A 4 11.63 -18.42 -0.54
CA ALA A 4 11.21 -19.11 0.69
C ALA A 4 10.48 -18.15 1.65
N ARG A 5 10.98 -16.92 1.81
CA ARG A 5 10.33 -15.87 2.61
C ARG A 5 8.96 -15.49 2.04
N LEU A 6 8.85 -15.37 0.73
CA LEU A 6 7.58 -15.10 0.03
C LEU A 6 6.56 -16.21 0.27
N THR A 7 6.98 -17.47 0.13
CA THR A 7 6.12 -18.64 0.39
C THR A 7 5.65 -18.67 1.85
N ILE A 8 6.53 -18.37 2.80
CA ILE A 8 6.17 -18.31 4.23
C ILE A 8 5.16 -17.18 4.48
N SER A 9 5.38 -15.98 3.93
CA SER A 9 4.45 -14.86 4.09
C SER A 9 3.07 -15.16 3.50
N TRP A 10 3.02 -15.83 2.35
CA TRP A 10 1.77 -16.28 1.73
C TRP A 10 1.05 -17.34 2.58
N LEU A 11 1.79 -18.28 3.14
CA LEU A 11 1.27 -19.30 4.03
C LEU A 11 0.68 -18.69 5.31
N VAL A 12 1.40 -17.73 5.92
CA VAL A 12 0.89 -16.98 7.10
C VAL A 12 -0.39 -16.21 6.75
N PHE A 13 -0.42 -15.52 5.61
CA PHE A 13 -1.60 -14.81 5.13
C PHE A 13 -2.82 -15.75 4.99
N ALA A 14 -2.63 -16.91 4.35
CA ALA A 14 -3.69 -17.90 4.18
C ALA A 14 -4.20 -18.45 5.53
N ILE A 15 -3.29 -18.74 6.47
CA ILE A 15 -3.66 -19.22 7.81
C ILE A 15 -4.48 -18.17 8.56
N LEU A 16 -4.11 -16.89 8.50
CA LEU A 16 -4.84 -15.81 9.16
C LEU A 16 -6.27 -15.69 8.63
N ILE A 17 -6.46 -15.77 7.31
CA ILE A 17 -7.80 -15.78 6.70
C ILE A 17 -8.62 -16.96 7.20
N LEU A 18 -8.03 -18.17 7.18
CA LEU A 18 -8.71 -19.38 7.61
C LEU A 18 -9.12 -19.32 9.08
N LEU A 19 -8.23 -18.82 9.95
CA LEU A 19 -8.47 -18.67 11.37
C LEU A 19 -9.56 -17.63 11.64
N SER A 20 -9.52 -16.50 10.93
CA SER A 20 -10.56 -15.48 11.00
C SER A 20 -11.93 -16.05 10.61
N ALA A 21 -12.01 -16.76 9.48
CA ALA A 21 -13.25 -17.36 9.01
C ALA A 21 -13.78 -18.41 9.99
N LYS A 22 -12.91 -19.27 10.53
CA LYS A 22 -13.28 -20.26 11.53
C LYS A 22 -13.86 -19.61 12.78
N LEU A 23 -13.19 -18.61 13.34
CA LEU A 23 -13.66 -17.88 14.52
C LEU A 23 -14.97 -17.13 14.27
N PHE A 24 -15.16 -16.61 13.06
CA PHE A 24 -16.39 -15.96 12.66
C PHE A 24 -17.56 -16.96 12.64
N ILE A 25 -17.37 -18.13 12.03
CA ILE A 25 -18.39 -19.21 11.98
C ILE A 25 -18.69 -19.74 13.38
N ASP A 26 -17.66 -20.03 14.17
CA ASP A 26 -17.80 -20.58 15.53
C ASP A 26 -18.55 -19.62 16.48
N SER A 27 -18.62 -18.33 16.15
CA SER A 27 -19.26 -17.29 16.95
C SER A 27 -20.54 -16.72 16.34
N GLU A 28 -21.05 -17.33 15.27
CA GLU A 28 -22.21 -16.83 14.51
C GLU A 28 -22.07 -15.36 14.08
N GLY A 29 -20.83 -14.94 13.80
CA GLY A 29 -20.48 -13.59 13.37
C GLY A 29 -20.21 -12.57 14.47
N GLY A 30 -20.28 -12.97 15.74
CA GLY A 30 -20.07 -12.08 16.90
C GLY A 30 -18.63 -11.97 17.40
N SER A 31 -17.66 -12.68 16.82
CA SER A 31 -16.29 -12.71 17.34
C SER A 31 -15.50 -11.43 17.04
N ILE A 32 -15.14 -10.69 18.09
CA ILE A 32 -14.17 -9.58 18.00
C ILE A 32 -12.80 -10.10 17.52
N TYR A 33 -12.45 -11.35 17.86
CA TYR A 33 -11.17 -11.94 17.47
C TYR A 33 -11.06 -12.20 15.97
N SER A 34 -12.16 -12.56 15.27
CA SER A 34 -12.11 -12.68 13.80
C SER A 34 -11.80 -11.34 13.16
N TRP A 35 -12.43 -10.26 13.62
CA TRP A 35 -12.17 -8.90 13.14
C TRP A 35 -10.74 -8.43 13.45
N ALA A 36 -10.25 -8.71 14.65
CA ALA A 36 -8.88 -8.39 15.04
C ALA A 36 -7.86 -9.09 14.12
N ILE A 37 -8.09 -10.35 13.76
CA ILE A 37 -7.22 -11.08 12.84
C ILE A 37 -7.25 -10.46 11.44
N LEU A 38 -8.42 -10.05 10.93
CA LEU A 38 -8.51 -9.34 9.64
C LEU A 38 -7.69 -8.04 9.63
N LEU A 39 -7.64 -7.32 10.75
CA LEU A 39 -6.83 -6.10 10.87
C LEU A 39 -5.32 -6.36 10.88
N VAL A 40 -4.88 -7.59 11.18
CA VAL A 40 -3.46 -7.99 11.17
C VAL A 40 -2.99 -8.38 9.76
N ILE A 41 -3.90 -8.75 8.87
CA ILE A 41 -3.61 -9.18 7.48
C ILE A 41 -2.75 -8.20 6.64
N PRO A 42 -2.84 -6.86 6.79
CA PRO A 42 -2.00 -5.93 6.03
C PRO A 42 -0.49 -6.16 6.24
N ILE A 43 -0.07 -6.70 7.39
CA ILE A 43 1.34 -6.93 7.72
C ILE A 43 2.01 -7.98 6.80
N PRO A 44 1.51 -9.22 6.72
CA PRO A 44 2.08 -10.20 5.79
C PRO A 44 1.92 -9.77 4.33
N LEU A 45 0.84 -9.06 3.96
CA LEU A 45 0.68 -8.50 2.62
C LEU A 45 1.77 -7.47 2.28
N PHE A 46 2.07 -6.55 3.20
CA PHE A 46 3.15 -5.60 3.03
C PHE A 46 4.49 -6.29 2.77
N LEU A 47 4.79 -7.37 3.52
CA LEU A 47 6.01 -8.16 3.30
C LEU A 47 6.02 -8.86 1.94
N ILE A 48 4.90 -9.43 1.50
CA ILE A 48 4.76 -10.07 0.18
C ILE A 48 5.06 -9.05 -0.92
N ILE A 49 4.42 -7.88 -0.85
CA ILE A 49 4.56 -6.81 -1.85
C ILE A 49 6.00 -6.28 -1.84
N SER A 50 6.57 -6.01 -0.66
CA SER A 50 7.95 -5.52 -0.52
C SER A 50 8.97 -6.47 -1.13
N ILE A 51 8.84 -7.78 -0.88
CA ILE A 51 9.74 -8.79 -1.46
C ILE A 51 9.55 -8.86 -2.99
N TYR A 52 8.30 -8.83 -3.46
CA TYR A 52 8.00 -8.89 -4.89
C TYR A 52 8.56 -7.69 -5.67
N SER A 53 8.40 -6.47 -5.13
CA SER A 53 8.97 -5.26 -5.73
C SER A 53 10.50 -5.29 -5.78
N ASN A 54 11.16 -5.88 -4.78
CA ASN A 54 12.62 -5.96 -4.74
C ASN A 54 13.16 -6.99 -5.74
N ASP A 55 12.47 -8.12 -5.91
CA ASP A 55 12.80 -9.10 -6.96
C ASP A 55 12.61 -8.50 -8.37
N PHE A 56 11.58 -7.67 -8.57
CA PHE A 56 11.36 -6.94 -9.82
C PHE A 56 12.50 -5.95 -10.12
N LYS A 57 12.95 -5.19 -9.12
CA LYS A 57 14.08 -4.25 -9.24
C LYS A 57 15.39 -4.98 -9.58
N SER A 58 15.65 -6.13 -8.95
CA SER A 58 16.86 -6.93 -9.20
C SER A 58 16.95 -7.54 -10.59
N LYS A 59 15.81 -7.65 -11.30
CA LYS A 59 15.74 -8.23 -12.65
C LYS A 59 15.94 -7.19 -13.75
N ASP A 60 15.74 -5.91 -13.42
CA ASP A 60 15.99 -4.76 -14.29
C ASP A 60 17.45 -4.26 -14.19
N ASP A 61 18.13 -4.53 -13.06
CA ASP A 61 19.53 -4.12 -12.84
C ASP A 61 20.56 -4.82 -13.75
N ASN A 62 20.16 -5.74 -14.63
CA ASN A 62 21.03 -6.32 -15.66
C ASN A 62 20.92 -5.63 -17.03
N GLU A 63 19.97 -4.71 -17.23
CA GLU A 63 19.93 -3.84 -18.41
C GLU A 63 19.49 -2.43 -17.99
N ILE A 64 20.48 -1.53 -17.95
CA ILE A 64 20.32 -0.07 -18.05
C ILE A 64 20.03 0.64 -16.71
N GLY A 65 21.13 1.05 -16.08
CA GLY A 65 21.32 2.38 -15.49
C GLY A 65 20.28 2.84 -14.47
N LEU A 66 20.70 2.84 -13.20
CA LEU A 66 20.10 3.63 -12.13
C LEU A 66 19.63 5.00 -12.65
N VAL A 67 18.32 5.14 -12.89
CA VAL A 67 17.70 6.45 -13.04
C VAL A 67 17.84 7.10 -11.67
N SER A 68 18.84 7.96 -11.57
CA SER A 68 18.99 8.94 -10.52
C SER A 68 17.64 9.66 -10.39
N GLU A 69 17.01 9.52 -9.24
CA GLU A 69 15.77 10.19 -8.82
C GLU A 69 16.03 11.70 -8.58
N ASN A 70 16.64 12.35 -9.58
CA ASN A 70 16.63 13.79 -9.77
C ASN A 70 15.74 14.03 -10.99
N GLU A 71 14.47 13.64 -10.88
CA GLU A 71 13.47 14.30 -11.71
C GLU A 71 13.51 15.76 -11.30
N ASP A 72 14.06 16.60 -12.17
CA ASP A 72 13.87 18.04 -12.10
C ASP A 72 12.36 18.27 -12.00
N PHE A 73 11.86 18.48 -10.79
CA PHE A 73 10.54 19.03 -10.54
C PHE A 73 10.54 20.40 -11.24
N LYS A 74 10.13 20.41 -12.52
CA LYS A 74 9.58 21.62 -13.10
C LYS A 74 8.30 21.87 -12.31
N GLU A 75 8.41 22.67 -11.26
CA GLU A 75 7.29 23.43 -10.73
C GLU A 75 6.65 24.12 -11.93
N ILE A 76 5.59 23.49 -12.46
CA ILE A 76 4.63 24.23 -13.26
C ILE A 76 3.98 25.13 -12.21
N GLU A 77 4.50 26.35 -12.05
CA GLU A 77 3.80 27.43 -11.35
C GLU A 77 2.46 27.60 -12.04
N LYS A 78 1.45 26.84 -11.60
CA LYS A 78 0.07 27.15 -11.91
C LYS A 78 -0.26 28.35 -11.04
N LYS A 79 0.05 29.55 -11.53
CA LYS A 79 -0.49 30.78 -10.94
C LYS A 79 -2.00 30.60 -10.86
N ALA A 80 -2.54 30.61 -9.65
CA ALA A 80 -3.97 30.74 -9.46
C ALA A 80 -4.39 32.07 -10.09
N GLU A 81 -5.49 32.06 -10.85
CA GLU A 81 -6.10 33.27 -11.39
C GLU A 81 -6.56 34.17 -10.22
N ASP A 82 -6.51 35.49 -10.41
CA ASP A 82 -6.88 36.46 -9.36
C ASP A 82 -8.37 36.29 -9.02
N PRO A 83 -8.73 35.95 -7.76
CA PRO A 83 -10.13 35.76 -7.38
C PRO A 83 -11.01 36.99 -7.64
N LEU A 84 -10.44 38.20 -7.66
CA LEU A 84 -11.16 39.43 -8.02
C LEU A 84 -11.57 39.45 -9.49
N GLU A 85 -10.75 38.93 -10.39
CA GLU A 85 -11.06 38.88 -11.83
C GLU A 85 -12.06 37.77 -12.18
N ILE A 86 -12.11 36.70 -11.39
CA ILE A 86 -13.04 35.57 -11.60
C ILE A 86 -14.42 35.85 -10.96
N GLY A 87 -14.58 36.97 -10.26
CA GLY A 87 -15.85 37.39 -9.66
C GLY A 87 -16.22 36.60 -8.39
N PHE A 88 -15.23 36.10 -7.65
CA PHE A 88 -15.48 35.55 -6.32
C PHE A 88 -15.67 36.67 -5.31
N ASP A 89 -16.85 36.72 -4.68
CA ASP A 89 -17.11 37.61 -3.55
C ASP A 89 -16.23 37.21 -2.35
N ILE A 90 -15.28 38.08 -2.00
CA ILE A 90 -14.43 37.90 -0.81
C ILE A 90 -15.23 38.41 0.39
N PRO A 91 -15.58 37.57 1.39
CA PRO A 91 -16.26 38.05 2.58
C PRO A 91 -15.32 38.97 3.37
N ILE A 92 -15.76 40.21 3.59
CA ILE A 92 -15.05 41.21 4.40
C ILE A 92 -15.46 40.96 5.86
N LEU A 93 -14.48 40.81 6.76
CA LEU A 93 -14.68 40.75 8.21
C LEU A 93 -14.82 42.16 8.81
#